data_AF-A0A1W9LVA7-F1
#
_entry.id   AF-A0A1W9LVA7-F1
#
_cell.length_a   1.000
_cell.length_b   1.000
_cell.length_c   1.000
_cell.angle_alpha   90.00
_cell.angle_beta   90.00
_cell.angle_gamma   90.00
#
_symmetry.space_group_name_H-M   'P 1'
#
loop_
_entity.id
_entity.type
_entity.pdbx_description
1 polymer ?
#
loop_
_entity_poly.entity_id
_entity_poly.type
_entity_poly.pdbx_seq_one_letter_code
_entity_poly.pdbx_strand_id
1 'polypeptide(L)'
;MTKKSINHTQKNASPTAMATRWLDRRLISALEETQRRSRRYITALTLAIALISGIGTLYSAAAAGIGPDTDAFKMSALVTVVSLLTAAALYPVLRLRGRWLLQTVSTISHDNIELLAVLGKLTELRNGETAGHNLRVTLYTLVFAEALKLSPAEIVRSVKGALLHDIGKLAVPDRILGKPGPLSPAEREEMQRHVTYGMEIVSQSHYLREAAPVVGGHHERHDGTGYPAGLKGQAIPRDARLFALVDVFDALTSPRAYKPAL
;
A
#
# COMPACT_ATOMS: atom_id res chain seq x y z
N MET A 1 9.54 31.05 12.80
CA MET A 1 10.28 29.83 12.44
C MET A 1 10.27 28.87 13.63
N THR A 2 9.21 28.09 13.78
CA THR A 2 9.08 27.10 14.87
C THR A 2 9.79 25.82 14.42
N LYS A 3 10.94 25.53 15.03
CA LYS A 3 11.63 24.24 14.89
C LYS A 3 10.65 23.14 15.34
N LYS A 4 10.12 22.39 14.37
CA LYS A 4 9.31 21.20 14.63
C LYS A 4 10.25 20.16 15.26
N SER A 5 10.14 20.00 16.58
CA SER A 5 10.82 18.94 17.33
C SER A 5 10.51 17.60 16.67
N ILE A 6 11.53 16.99 16.10
CA ILE A 6 11.47 15.61 15.61
C ILE A 6 11.49 14.74 16.86
N ASN A 7 10.33 14.21 17.24
CA ASN A 7 10.15 13.36 18.42
C ASN A 7 11.20 12.24 18.47
N HIS A 8 11.78 12.04 19.66
CA HIS A 8 12.80 11.02 19.98
C HIS A 8 12.36 9.58 19.66
N THR A 9 11.07 9.32 19.40
CA THR A 9 10.50 8.03 18.96
C THR A 9 10.73 7.71 17.48
N GLN A 10 11.19 8.67 16.66
CA GLN A 10 11.51 8.40 15.25
C GLN A 10 12.84 7.65 15.04
N LYS A 11 13.76 7.69 16.01
CA LYS A 11 15.11 7.13 15.84
C LYS A 11 15.21 5.59 15.90
N ASN A 12 14.23 4.89 16.48
CA ASN A 12 14.34 3.45 16.79
C ASN A 12 13.21 2.58 16.21
N ALA A 13 12.50 3.06 15.21
CA ALA A 13 11.41 2.27 14.66
C ALA A 13 11.91 1.20 13.70
N SER A 14 11.36 -0.02 13.83
CA SER A 14 11.64 -1.08 12.88
C SER A 14 11.26 -0.63 11.46
N PRO A 15 11.94 -1.13 10.42
CA PRO A 15 11.57 -0.82 9.05
C PRO A 15 10.17 -1.22 8.63
N THR A 16 9.64 -2.31 9.19
CA THR A 16 8.22 -2.62 9.11
C THR A 16 7.42 -1.45 9.65
N ALA A 17 7.74 -0.94 10.86
CA ALA A 17 7.08 0.25 11.40
C ALA A 17 7.29 1.52 10.56
N MET A 18 8.41 1.66 9.83
CA MET A 18 8.62 2.79 8.91
C MET A 18 7.76 2.67 7.65
N ALA A 19 7.72 1.49 7.03
CA ALA A 19 6.89 1.20 5.87
C ALA A 19 5.40 1.29 6.23
N THR A 20 4.98 0.69 7.35
CA THR A 20 3.60 0.78 7.84
C THR A 20 3.25 2.22 8.19
N ARG A 21 4.09 3.00 8.87
CA ARG A 21 3.79 4.43 9.13
C ARG A 21 3.83 5.28 7.87
N TRP A 22 4.64 4.94 6.88
CA TRP A 22 4.60 5.62 5.59
C TRP A 22 3.26 5.38 4.90
N LEU A 23 2.84 4.10 4.85
CA LEU A 23 1.52 3.71 4.36
C LEU A 23 0.43 4.37 5.18
N ASP A 24 0.54 4.41 6.50
CA ASP A 24 -0.43 5.03 7.40
C ASP A 24 -0.57 6.50 7.09
N ARG A 25 0.54 7.25 7.04
CA ARG A 25 0.50 8.68 6.71
C ARG A 25 -0.13 8.92 5.34
N ARG A 26 0.17 8.09 4.34
CA ARG A 26 -0.37 8.22 2.99
C ARG A 26 -1.82 7.80 2.90
N LEU A 27 -2.18 6.65 3.45
CA LEU A 27 -3.55 6.16 3.57
C LEU A 27 -4.38 7.14 4.36
N ILE A 28 -3.99 7.53 5.57
CA ILE A 28 -4.66 8.59 6.34
C ILE A 28 -4.82 9.85 5.50
N SER A 29 -3.78 10.34 4.82
CA SER A 29 -3.93 11.55 3.99
C SER A 29 -4.92 11.37 2.83
N ALA A 30 -4.91 10.22 2.16
CA ALA A 30 -5.79 9.89 1.05
C ALA A 30 -7.22 9.61 1.52
N LEU A 31 -7.39 8.93 2.66
CA LEU A 31 -8.64 8.64 3.33
C LEU A 31 -9.26 9.93 3.87
N GLU A 32 -8.47 10.83 4.44
CA GLU A 32 -8.92 12.15 4.85
C GLU A 32 -9.36 12.98 3.66
N GLU A 33 -8.61 12.98 2.55
CA GLU A 33 -9.02 13.71 1.36
C GLU A 33 -10.29 13.12 0.74
N THR A 34 -10.37 11.80 0.64
CA THR A 34 -11.55 11.08 0.17
C THR A 34 -12.73 11.34 1.11
N GLN A 35 -12.55 11.29 2.43
CA GLN A 35 -13.57 11.66 3.40
C GLN A 35 -13.99 13.12 3.27
N ARG A 36 -13.04 14.05 3.09
CA ARG A 36 -13.35 15.48 2.92
C ARG A 36 -14.20 15.69 1.66
N ARG A 37 -13.84 15.04 0.54
CA ARG A 37 -14.64 15.07 -0.70
C ARG A 37 -16.01 14.42 -0.50
N SER A 38 -16.06 13.18 -0.03
CA SER A 38 -17.32 12.46 0.19
C SER A 38 -18.23 13.15 1.20
N ARG A 39 -17.70 13.78 2.25
CA ARG A 39 -18.48 14.61 3.18
C ARG A 39 -19.12 15.79 2.45
N ARG A 40 -18.34 16.53 1.66
CA ARG A 40 -18.87 17.65 0.87
C ARG A 40 -19.97 17.19 -0.09
N TYR A 41 -19.77 16.07 -0.79
CA TYR A 41 -20.76 15.51 -1.70
C TYR A 41 -22.03 15.02 -1.00
N ILE A 42 -21.93 14.22 0.06
CA ILE A 42 -23.08 13.69 0.79
C ILE A 42 -23.88 14.82 1.44
N THR A 43 -23.21 15.80 2.04
CA THR A 43 -23.88 16.96 2.64
C THR A 43 -24.58 17.81 1.57
N ALA A 44 -23.88 18.12 0.47
CA ALA A 44 -24.46 18.91 -0.62
C ALA A 44 -25.66 18.19 -1.27
N LEU A 45 -25.54 16.89 -1.55
CA LEU A 45 -26.59 16.10 -2.18
C LEU A 45 -27.82 15.96 -1.27
N THR A 46 -27.62 15.67 0.02
CA THR A 46 -28.70 15.52 0.99
C THR A 46 -29.45 16.84 1.21
N LEU A 47 -28.73 17.96 1.30
CA LEU A 47 -29.35 19.29 1.39
C LEU A 47 -30.06 19.68 0.09
N ALA A 48 -29.46 19.40 -1.07
CA ALA A 48 -30.05 19.69 -2.37
C ALA A 48 -31.36 18.91 -2.59
N ILE A 49 -31.38 17.61 -2.27
CA ILE A 49 -32.61 16.79 -2.39
C ILE A 49 -33.72 17.34 -1.49
N ALA A 50 -33.38 17.71 -0.24
CA ALA A 50 -34.37 18.24 0.69
C ALA A 50 -34.89 19.63 0.28
N LEU A 51 -34.01 20.49 -0.25
CA LEU A 51 -34.38 21.79 -0.82
C LEU A 51 -35.22 21.67 -2.09
N ILE A 52 -34.82 20.83 -3.04
CA ILE A 52 -35.54 20.63 -4.31
C ILE A 52 -36.92 20.02 -4.04
N SER A 53 -37.00 19.01 -3.17
CA SER A 53 -38.27 18.38 -2.80
C SER A 53 -39.20 19.38 -2.11
N GLY A 54 -38.69 20.16 -1.15
CA GLY A 54 -39.50 21.08 -0.35
C GLY A 54 -39.91 22.36 -1.07
N ILE A 55 -38.97 23.00 -1.77
CA ILE A 55 -39.26 24.19 -2.58
C ILE A 55 -40.15 23.79 -3.77
N GLY A 56 -39.91 22.65 -4.40
CA GLY A 56 -40.70 22.17 -5.53
C GLY A 56 -42.16 21.90 -5.16
N THR A 57 -42.43 21.31 -3.99
CA THR A 57 -43.81 21.09 -3.52
C THR A 57 -44.50 22.39 -3.12
N LEU A 58 -43.82 23.30 -2.41
CA LEU A 58 -44.37 24.61 -2.05
C LEU A 58 -44.64 25.50 -3.27
N TYR A 59 -43.72 25.52 -4.24
CA TYR A 59 -43.89 26.23 -5.52
C TYR A 59 -45.07 25.69 -6.31
N SER A 60 -45.20 24.36 -6.41
CA SER A 60 -46.31 23.73 -7.13
C SER A 60 -47.66 24.04 -6.48
N ALA A 61 -47.73 24.06 -5.15
CA ALA A 61 -48.94 24.47 -4.43
C ALA A 61 -49.29 25.95 -4.69
N ALA A 62 -48.31 26.84 -4.56
CA ALA A 62 -48.52 28.27 -4.82
C ALA A 62 -48.92 28.56 -6.28
N ALA A 63 -48.29 27.88 -7.26
CA ALA A 63 -48.60 28.01 -8.69
C ALA A 63 -50.00 27.50 -9.03
N ALA A 64 -50.53 26.55 -8.26
CA ALA A 64 -51.91 26.08 -8.37
C ALA A 64 -52.93 26.98 -7.66
N GLY A 65 -52.52 28.13 -7.11
CA GLY A 65 -53.40 29.05 -6.38
C GLY A 65 -53.83 28.53 -5.00
N ILE A 66 -53.14 27.51 -4.49
CA ILE A 66 -53.46 26.88 -3.20
C ILE A 66 -52.94 27.79 -2.08
N GLY A 67 -53.87 28.43 -1.36
CA GLY A 67 -53.54 29.31 -0.25
C GLY A 67 -52.91 28.58 0.94
N PRO A 68 -52.16 29.30 1.79
CA PRO A 68 -51.46 28.72 2.94
C PRO A 68 -52.39 28.06 3.98
N ASP A 69 -53.66 28.45 4.01
CA ASP A 69 -54.65 27.90 4.96
C ASP A 69 -55.22 26.53 4.56
N THR A 70 -54.96 26.10 3.32
CA THR A 70 -55.46 24.83 2.79
C THR A 70 -54.71 23.62 3.34
N ASP A 71 -55.40 22.48 3.40
CA ASP A 71 -54.79 21.23 3.84
C ASP A 71 -53.67 20.76 2.90
N ALA A 72 -53.78 21.04 1.60
CA ALA A 72 -52.76 20.70 0.61
C ALA A 72 -51.43 21.45 0.85
N PHE A 73 -51.48 22.73 1.24
CA PHE A 73 -50.29 23.49 1.61
C PHE A 73 -49.64 22.95 2.90
N LYS A 74 -50.47 22.68 3.92
CA LYS A 74 -50.02 22.10 5.21
C LYS A 74 -49.36 20.73 5.03
N MET A 75 -49.91 19.87 4.18
CA MET A 75 -49.34 18.55 3.87
C MET A 75 -47.99 18.66 3.14
N SER A 76 -47.86 19.61 2.21
CA SER A 76 -46.60 19.85 1.48
C SER A 76 -45.49 20.35 2.42
N ALA A 77 -45.83 21.26 3.34
CA ALA A 77 -44.92 21.71 4.39
C ALA A 77 -44.50 20.54 5.31
N LEU A 78 -45.44 19.68 5.71
CA LEU A 78 -45.16 18.50 6.53
C LEU A 78 -44.19 17.53 5.84
N VAL A 79 -44.40 17.20 4.56
CA VAL A 79 -43.51 16.33 3.77
C VAL A 79 -42.10 16.91 3.68
N THR A 80 -41.97 18.23 3.53
CA THR A 80 -40.68 18.93 3.51
C THR A 80 -39.95 18.76 4.85
N VAL A 81 -40.65 19.02 5.96
CA VAL A 81 -40.09 18.88 7.31
C VAL A 81 -39.66 17.45 7.58
N VAL A 82 -40.50 16.46 7.27
CA VAL A 82 -40.17 15.03 7.43
C VAL A 82 -38.95 14.66 6.60
N SER A 83 -38.86 15.11 5.34
CA SER A 83 -37.71 14.84 4.46
C SER A 83 -36.41 15.42 5.02
N LEU A 84 -36.45 16.65 5.56
CA LEU A 84 -35.31 17.29 6.23
C LEU A 84 -34.90 16.55 7.50
N LEU A 85 -35.86 16.09 8.31
CA LEU A 85 -35.60 15.31 9.51
C LEU A 85 -34.98 13.94 9.18
N THR A 86 -35.49 13.24 8.17
CA THR A 86 -34.91 11.97 7.69
C THR A 86 -33.49 12.18 7.18
N ALA A 87 -33.24 13.23 6.41
CA ALA A 87 -31.90 13.63 5.97
C ALA A 87 -30.95 13.89 7.15
N ALA A 88 -31.40 14.66 8.14
CA ALA A 88 -30.63 14.96 9.35
C ALA A 88 -30.33 13.70 10.17
N ALA A 89 -31.28 12.76 10.25
CA ALA A 89 -31.12 11.48 10.96
C ALA A 89 -30.20 10.49 10.23
N LEU A 90 -30.26 10.44 8.89
CA LEU A 90 -29.45 9.53 8.08
C LEU A 90 -27.99 9.98 7.97
N TYR A 91 -27.74 11.29 7.96
CA TYR A 91 -26.39 11.86 7.87
C TYR A 91 -25.39 11.30 8.89
N PRO A 92 -25.64 11.29 10.22
CA PRO A 92 -24.70 10.73 11.18
C PRO A 92 -24.45 9.23 10.96
N VAL A 93 -25.45 8.47 10.51
CA VAL A 93 -25.33 7.04 10.22
C VAL A 93 -24.37 6.79 9.05
N LEU A 94 -24.59 7.48 7.92
CA LEU A 94 -23.70 7.40 6.75
C LEU A 94 -22.27 7.83 7.11
N ARG A 95 -22.14 8.85 7.96
CA ARG A 95 -20.84 9.39 8.37
C ARG A 95 -20.09 8.49 9.35
N LEU A 96 -20.80 7.78 10.23
CA LEU A 96 -20.22 6.76 11.10
C LEU A 96 -19.81 5.53 10.29
N ARG A 97 -20.69 5.03 9.41
CA ARG A 97 -20.41 3.87 8.54
C ARG A 97 -19.24 4.13 7.58
N GLY A 98 -19.16 5.31 6.97
CA GLY A 98 -18.04 5.67 6.10
C GLY A 98 -16.71 5.76 6.84
N ARG A 99 -16.71 6.28 8.08
CA ARG A 99 -15.49 6.30 8.92
C ARG A 99 -15.03 4.89 9.28
N TRP A 100 -15.98 4.05 9.71
CA TRP A 100 -15.70 2.66 10.06
C TRP A 100 -15.12 1.88 8.88
N LEU A 101 -15.76 1.95 7.70
CA LEU A 101 -15.28 1.25 6.50
C LEU A 101 -13.86 1.65 6.13
N LEU A 102 -13.56 2.95 6.16
CA LEU A 102 -12.24 3.45 5.81
C LEU A 102 -11.17 3.08 6.85
N GLN A 103 -11.53 3.05 8.14
CA GLN A 103 -10.65 2.53 9.19
C GLN A 103 -10.38 1.04 8.98
N THR A 104 -11.41 0.23 8.71
CA THR A 104 -11.26 -1.20 8.43
C THR A 104 -10.36 -1.45 7.22
N VAL A 105 -10.55 -0.73 6.11
CA VAL A 105 -9.66 -0.83 4.93
C VAL A 105 -8.23 -0.44 5.27
N SER A 106 -8.05 0.61 6.09
CA SER A 106 -6.72 1.02 6.56
C SER A 106 -6.07 -0.10 7.38
N THR A 107 -6.74 -0.62 8.40
CA THR A 107 -6.23 -1.69 9.27
C THR A 107 -5.83 -2.91 8.45
N ILE A 108 -6.70 -3.39 7.56
CA ILE A 108 -6.38 -4.53 6.68
C ILE A 108 -5.13 -4.25 5.83
N SER A 109 -4.99 -3.02 5.31
CA SER A 109 -3.82 -2.65 4.51
C SER A 109 -2.53 -2.63 5.33
N HIS A 110 -2.59 -2.20 6.60
CA HIS A 110 -1.47 -2.23 7.54
C HIS A 110 -1.07 -3.66 7.88
N ASP A 111 -2.05 -4.46 8.33
CA ASP A 111 -1.85 -5.85 8.74
C ASP A 111 -1.26 -6.67 7.60
N ASN A 112 -1.72 -6.46 6.36
CA ASN A 112 -1.15 -7.12 5.19
C ASN A 112 0.35 -6.89 5.04
N ILE A 113 0.84 -5.66 5.29
CA ILE A 113 2.27 -5.33 5.14
C ILE A 113 3.08 -5.89 6.30
N GLU A 114 2.52 -5.93 7.50
CA GLU A 114 3.13 -6.63 8.62
C GLU A 114 3.26 -8.13 8.34
N LEU A 115 2.22 -8.76 7.78
CA LEU A 115 2.28 -10.15 7.34
C LEU A 115 3.37 -10.37 6.28
N LEU A 116 3.51 -9.46 5.30
CA LEU A 116 4.60 -9.55 4.32
C LEU A 116 5.98 -9.48 4.99
N ALA A 117 6.15 -8.60 5.99
CA ALA A 117 7.39 -8.52 6.74
C ALA A 117 7.69 -9.80 7.54
N VAL A 118 6.66 -10.45 8.10
CA VAL A 118 6.80 -11.75 8.77
C VAL A 118 7.24 -12.84 7.77
N LEU A 119 6.64 -12.89 6.57
CA LEU A 119 7.04 -13.83 5.52
C LEU A 119 8.47 -13.58 5.04
N GLY A 120 8.83 -12.31 4.86
CA GLY A 120 10.18 -11.90 4.53
C GLY A 120 11.19 -12.30 5.61
N LYS A 121 10.81 -12.17 6.89
CA LYS A 121 11.63 -12.59 8.03
C LYS A 121 11.78 -14.12 8.09
N LEU A 122 10.71 -14.87 7.84
CA LEU A 122 10.76 -16.33 7.77
C LEU A 122 11.73 -16.81 6.70
N THR A 123 11.71 -16.16 5.53
CA THR A 123 12.61 -16.45 4.42
C THR A 123 14.07 -16.21 4.81
N GLU A 124 14.37 -15.07 5.45
CA GLU A 124 15.71 -14.73 5.94
C GLU A 124 16.22 -15.74 6.97
N LEU A 125 15.37 -16.13 7.92
CA LEU A 125 15.71 -17.12 8.96
C LEU A 125 16.07 -18.48 8.36
N ARG A 126 15.35 -18.90 7.30
CA ARG A 126 15.66 -20.16 6.61
C ARG A 126 16.91 -20.06 5.75
N ASN A 127 17.16 -18.91 5.11
CA ASN A 127 18.32 -18.73 4.22
C ASN A 127 19.65 -18.53 4.96
N GLY A 128 19.63 -18.34 6.29
CA GLY A 128 20.86 -18.04 7.04
C GLY A 128 21.48 -16.69 6.68
N GLU A 129 20.69 -15.78 6.10
CA GLU A 129 21.09 -14.42 5.79
C GLU A 129 21.36 -13.61 7.07
N THR A 130 22.10 -12.50 6.92
CA THR A 130 22.40 -11.61 8.04
C THR A 130 21.10 -11.03 8.59
N ALA A 131 20.82 -11.27 9.87
CA ALA A 131 19.60 -10.80 10.50
C ALA A 131 19.33 -9.31 10.19
N GLY A 132 18.16 -9.03 9.64
CA GLY A 132 17.71 -7.69 9.29
C GLY A 132 18.07 -7.20 7.89
N HIS A 133 18.67 -8.01 7.01
CA HIS A 133 18.92 -7.67 5.61
C HIS A 133 17.64 -7.25 4.89
N ASN A 134 16.64 -8.13 4.87
CA ASN A 134 15.36 -7.88 4.20
C ASN A 134 14.70 -6.57 4.68
N LEU A 135 14.86 -6.33 5.98
CA LEU A 135 14.35 -5.17 6.68
C LEU A 135 15.08 -3.86 6.27
N ARG A 136 16.42 -3.90 6.12
CA ARG A 136 17.25 -2.77 5.66
C ARG A 136 17.02 -2.45 4.19
N VAL A 137 17.01 -3.44 3.30
CA VAL A 137 16.75 -3.20 1.86
C VAL A 137 15.35 -2.64 1.63
N THR A 138 14.37 -3.01 2.45
CA THR A 138 13.03 -2.40 2.40
C THR A 138 13.07 -0.92 2.79
N LEU A 139 13.84 -0.52 3.80
CA LEU A 139 14.00 0.92 4.13
C LEU A 139 14.66 1.69 3.01
N TYR A 140 15.78 1.18 2.53
CA TYR A 140 16.56 1.87 1.51
C TYR A 140 15.70 2.02 0.25
N THR A 141 14.95 0.99 -0.13
CA THR A 141 13.98 1.06 -1.23
C THR A 141 12.96 2.16 -1.02
N LEU A 142 12.36 2.26 0.17
CA LEU A 142 11.40 3.32 0.51
C LEU A 142 12.02 4.71 0.39
N VAL A 143 13.19 4.92 1.02
CA VAL A 143 13.88 6.22 1.05
C VAL A 143 14.30 6.66 -0.35
N PHE A 144 14.88 5.74 -1.15
CA PHE A 144 15.25 6.05 -2.52
C PHE A 144 14.03 6.31 -3.41
N ALA A 145 12.95 5.54 -3.25
CA ALA A 145 11.73 5.76 -4.00
C ALA A 145 11.10 7.13 -3.69
N GLU A 146 11.13 7.58 -2.43
CA GLU A 146 10.72 8.93 -2.05
C GLU A 146 11.63 10.01 -2.65
N ALA A 147 12.95 9.82 -2.59
CA ALA A 147 13.92 10.75 -3.17
C ALA A 147 13.76 10.89 -4.69
N LEU A 148 13.40 9.80 -5.37
CA LEU A 148 13.08 9.76 -6.80
C LEU A 148 11.66 10.28 -7.11
N LYS A 149 10.89 10.70 -6.09
CA LYS A 149 9.51 11.21 -6.22
C LYS A 149 8.59 10.24 -6.95
N LEU A 150 8.75 8.94 -6.69
CA LEU A 150 7.84 7.92 -7.23
C LEU A 150 6.42 8.15 -6.70
N SER A 151 5.43 7.74 -7.50
CA SER A 151 4.04 7.78 -7.08
C SER A 151 3.80 6.84 -5.89
N PRO A 152 2.74 7.07 -5.08
CA PRO A 152 2.43 6.18 -3.96
C PRO A 152 2.27 4.72 -4.37
N ALA A 153 1.66 4.46 -5.53
CA ALA A 153 1.49 3.11 -6.06
C ALA A 153 2.84 2.45 -6.40
N GLU A 154 3.76 3.19 -7.04
CA GLU A 154 5.12 2.71 -7.32
C GLU A 154 5.91 2.41 -6.04
N ILE A 155 5.77 3.25 -5.00
CA ILE A 155 6.42 3.03 -3.71
C ILE A 155 5.88 1.77 -3.03
N VAL A 156 4.55 1.61 -2.96
CA VAL A 156 3.90 0.40 -2.40
C VAL A 156 4.41 -0.86 -3.11
N ARG A 157 4.43 -0.81 -4.44
CA ARG A 157 4.90 -1.89 -5.31
C ARG A 157 6.35 -2.26 -5.02
N SER A 158 7.22 -1.25 -4.91
CA SER A 158 8.65 -1.43 -4.60
C SER A 158 8.87 -2.00 -3.20
N VAL A 159 8.10 -1.55 -2.20
CA VAL A 159 8.16 -2.05 -0.81
C VAL A 159 7.71 -3.51 -0.72
N LYS A 160 6.58 -3.88 -1.36
CA LYS A 160 6.14 -5.28 -1.42
C LYS A 160 7.18 -6.16 -2.10
N GLY A 161 7.72 -5.67 -3.21
CA GLY A 161 8.82 -6.29 -3.93
C GLY A 161 10.05 -6.52 -3.06
N ALA A 162 10.50 -5.51 -2.32
CA ALA A 162 11.64 -5.60 -1.43
C ALA A 162 11.41 -6.62 -0.30
N LEU A 163 10.24 -6.64 0.33
CA LEU A 163 9.92 -7.59 1.40
C LEU A 163 9.93 -9.05 0.93
N LEU A 164 9.57 -9.28 -0.33
CA LEU A 164 9.32 -10.60 -0.89
C LEU A 164 10.33 -11.03 -1.97
N HIS A 165 11.36 -10.23 -2.26
CA HIS A 165 12.26 -10.48 -3.41
C HIS A 165 12.80 -11.92 -3.41
N ASP A 166 13.11 -12.43 -2.23
CA ASP A 166 13.66 -13.76 -2.00
C ASP A 166 12.66 -14.82 -1.55
N ILE A 167 11.34 -14.54 -1.53
CA ILE A 167 10.33 -15.48 -0.99
C ILE A 167 10.38 -16.86 -1.64
N GLY A 168 10.77 -16.94 -2.91
CA GLY A 168 10.90 -18.21 -3.63
C GLY A 168 12.05 -19.10 -3.14
N LYS A 169 12.98 -18.58 -2.33
CA LYS A 169 14.00 -19.40 -1.68
C LYS A 169 13.36 -20.48 -0.80
N LEU A 170 12.13 -20.26 -0.29
CA LEU A 170 11.34 -21.26 0.43
C LEU A 170 11.13 -22.58 -0.33
N ALA A 171 11.14 -22.55 -1.67
CA ALA A 171 10.99 -23.74 -2.50
C ALA A 171 12.32 -24.38 -2.94
N VAL A 172 13.46 -23.74 -2.67
CA VAL A 172 14.79 -24.29 -2.99
C VAL A 172 15.15 -25.38 -1.98
N PRO A 173 15.63 -26.57 -2.39
CA PRO A 173 16.00 -27.65 -1.47
C PRO A 173 17.07 -27.25 -0.44
N ASP A 174 16.93 -27.69 0.82
CA ASP A 174 17.85 -27.34 1.91
C ASP A 174 19.31 -27.71 1.60
N ARG A 175 19.54 -28.86 0.94
CA ARG A 175 20.87 -29.32 0.51
C ARG A 175 21.58 -28.36 -0.45
N ILE A 176 20.84 -27.47 -1.12
CA ILE A 176 21.36 -26.44 -2.04
C ILE A 176 21.41 -25.10 -1.31
N LEU A 177 20.32 -24.73 -0.61
CA LEU A 177 20.20 -23.45 0.08
C LEU A 177 21.26 -23.27 1.17
N GLY A 178 21.46 -24.29 2.00
CA GLY A 178 22.42 -24.28 3.12
C GLY A 178 23.77 -24.91 2.80
N LYS A 179 24.09 -25.15 1.51
CA LYS A 179 25.32 -25.85 1.14
C LYS A 179 26.57 -25.06 1.56
N PRO A 180 27.50 -25.65 2.34
CA PRO A 180 28.78 -25.01 2.61
C PRO A 180 29.67 -25.11 1.36
N GLY A 181 30.19 -23.96 0.90
CA GLY A 181 31.10 -23.88 -0.26
C GLY A 181 30.40 -23.61 -1.60
N PRO A 182 31.11 -23.76 -2.74
CA PRO A 182 30.57 -23.39 -4.04
C PRO A 182 29.49 -24.37 -4.53
N LEU A 183 28.46 -23.81 -5.17
CA LEU A 183 27.45 -24.57 -5.91
C LEU A 183 28.02 -25.06 -7.25
N SER A 184 27.75 -26.32 -7.58
CA SER A 184 27.92 -26.88 -8.93
C SER A 184 27.01 -26.14 -9.94
N PRO A 185 27.25 -26.31 -11.26
CA PRO A 185 26.41 -25.67 -12.27
C PRO A 185 24.91 -25.99 -12.13
N ALA A 186 24.55 -27.27 -11.90
CA ALA A 186 23.17 -27.69 -11.73
C ALA A 186 22.53 -27.17 -10.42
N GLU A 187 23.30 -27.14 -9.33
CA GLU A 187 22.82 -26.56 -8.06
C GLU A 187 22.63 -25.04 -8.17
N ARG A 188 23.48 -24.36 -8.95
CA ARG A 188 23.35 -22.93 -9.22
C ARG A 188 22.11 -22.63 -10.05
N GLU A 189 21.82 -23.43 -11.06
CA GLU A 189 20.60 -23.31 -11.85
C GLU A 189 19.36 -23.48 -10.95
N GLU A 190 19.33 -24.50 -10.09
CA GLU A 190 18.24 -24.69 -9.13
C GLU A 190 18.14 -23.53 -8.12
N MET A 191 19.26 -23.00 -7.62
CA MET A 191 19.25 -21.81 -6.76
C MET A 191 18.64 -20.60 -7.48
N GLN A 192 18.95 -20.37 -8.76
CA GLN A 192 18.40 -19.27 -9.55
C GLN A 192 16.88 -19.37 -9.74
N ARG A 193 16.31 -20.58 -9.67
CA ARG A 193 14.86 -20.81 -9.77
C ARG A 193 14.06 -20.21 -8.62
N HIS A 194 14.70 -19.74 -7.53
CA HIS A 194 13.98 -18.97 -6.50
C HIS A 194 13.24 -17.77 -7.09
N VAL A 195 13.74 -17.18 -8.19
CA VAL A 195 13.02 -16.11 -8.88
C VAL A 195 11.70 -16.63 -9.46
N THR A 196 11.74 -17.76 -10.16
CA THR A 196 10.56 -18.41 -10.74
C THR A 196 9.57 -18.88 -9.66
N TYR A 197 10.06 -19.51 -8.60
CA TYR A 197 9.23 -19.91 -7.46
C TYR A 197 8.61 -18.69 -6.76
N GLY A 198 9.37 -17.60 -6.61
CA GLY A 198 8.88 -16.36 -6.04
C GLY A 198 7.77 -15.76 -6.89
N MET A 199 7.94 -15.74 -8.22
CA MET A 199 6.92 -15.32 -9.19
C MET A 199 5.65 -16.18 -9.10
N GLU A 200 5.79 -17.50 -8.98
CA GLU A 200 4.67 -18.41 -8.78
C GLU A 200 3.90 -18.08 -7.50
N ILE A 201 4.60 -17.90 -6.37
CA ILE A 201 4.02 -17.54 -5.07
C ILE A 201 3.26 -16.20 -5.14
N VAL A 202 3.90 -15.14 -5.64
CA VAL A 202 3.25 -13.81 -5.67
C VAL A 202 2.12 -13.72 -6.70
N SER A 203 2.09 -14.60 -7.69
CA SER A 203 1.01 -14.64 -8.69
C SER A 203 -0.34 -15.12 -8.13
N GLN A 204 -0.31 -15.88 -7.01
CA GLN A 204 -1.49 -16.47 -6.36
C GLN A 204 -2.45 -15.45 -5.74
N SER A 205 -2.01 -14.20 -5.57
CA SER A 205 -2.84 -13.14 -5.00
C SER A 205 -2.73 -11.86 -5.81
N HIS A 206 -3.88 -11.26 -6.14
CA HIS A 206 -3.92 -9.94 -6.79
C HIS A 206 -3.14 -8.88 -6.01
N TYR A 207 -3.18 -8.96 -4.67
CA TYR A 207 -2.46 -8.04 -3.80
C TYR A 207 -0.94 -8.23 -3.86
N LEU A 208 -0.47 -9.48 -3.99
CA LEU A 208 0.95 -9.83 -4.04
C LEU A 208 1.55 -9.66 -5.43
N ARG A 209 0.75 -9.79 -6.49
CA ARG A 209 1.20 -9.66 -7.88
C ARG A 209 1.90 -8.33 -8.17
N GLU A 210 1.59 -7.29 -7.40
CA GLU A 210 2.33 -6.02 -7.46
C GLU A 210 3.83 -6.19 -7.16
N ALA A 211 4.24 -7.15 -6.34
CA ALA A 211 5.67 -7.42 -6.05
C ALA A 211 6.43 -8.01 -7.25
N ALA A 212 5.72 -8.54 -8.26
CA ALA A 212 6.29 -9.28 -9.38
C ALA A 212 7.46 -8.59 -10.11
N PRO A 213 7.43 -7.27 -10.37
CA PRO A 213 8.55 -6.60 -11.05
C PRO A 213 9.87 -6.78 -10.30
N VAL A 214 9.87 -6.62 -8.97
CA VAL A 214 11.08 -6.78 -8.16
C VAL A 214 11.42 -8.25 -7.99
N VAL A 215 10.46 -9.09 -7.60
CA VAL A 215 10.68 -10.53 -7.40
C VAL A 215 11.25 -11.17 -8.67
N GLY A 216 10.65 -10.88 -9.83
CA GLY A 216 11.08 -11.42 -11.12
C GLY A 216 12.35 -10.82 -11.70
N GLY A 217 12.79 -9.65 -11.23
CA GLY A 217 13.83 -8.86 -11.88
C GLY A 217 15.01 -8.45 -11.01
N HIS A 218 15.02 -8.78 -9.71
CA HIS A 218 16.04 -8.30 -8.78
C HIS A 218 17.46 -8.83 -9.06
N HIS A 219 17.58 -9.92 -9.82
CA HIS A 219 18.86 -10.45 -10.30
C HIS A 219 19.17 -10.13 -11.76
N GLU A 220 18.32 -9.34 -12.42
CA GLU A 220 18.63 -8.83 -13.75
C GLU A 220 19.74 -7.78 -13.68
N ARG A 221 20.61 -7.76 -14.70
CA ARG A 221 21.76 -6.86 -14.76
C ARG A 221 21.62 -5.92 -15.93
N HIS A 222 22.02 -4.67 -15.74
CA HIS A 222 21.84 -3.62 -16.74
C HIS A 222 22.49 -3.95 -18.11
N ASP A 223 23.54 -4.76 -18.11
CA ASP A 223 24.26 -5.23 -19.30
C ASP A 223 23.60 -6.43 -20.02
N GLY A 224 22.60 -7.07 -19.40
CA GLY A 224 21.91 -8.27 -19.90
C GLY A 224 22.51 -9.60 -19.42
N THR A 225 23.51 -9.59 -18.52
CA THR A 225 24.15 -10.80 -17.99
C THR A 225 23.44 -11.40 -16.76
N GLY A 226 22.29 -10.83 -16.40
CA GLY A 226 21.48 -11.28 -15.27
C GLY A 226 20.56 -12.45 -15.59
N TYR A 227 19.68 -12.77 -14.65
CA TYR A 227 18.70 -13.85 -14.76
C TYR A 227 17.38 -13.39 -14.12
N PRO A 228 16.23 -14.04 -14.44
CA PRO A 228 16.06 -15.24 -15.27
C PRO A 228 15.91 -14.99 -16.77
N ALA A 229 15.54 -13.77 -17.20
CA ALA A 229 15.20 -13.48 -18.58
C ALA A 229 16.32 -12.77 -19.36
N GLY A 230 17.39 -12.33 -18.70
CA GLY A 230 18.53 -11.66 -19.35
C GLY A 230 18.13 -10.28 -19.88
N LEU A 231 17.23 -9.60 -19.17
CA LEU A 231 16.71 -8.30 -19.57
C LEU A 231 17.83 -7.25 -19.54
N LYS A 232 17.85 -6.36 -20.54
CA LYS A 232 18.91 -5.35 -20.69
C LYS A 232 18.38 -3.93 -20.55
N GLY A 233 19.14 -3.08 -19.87
CA GLY A 233 18.87 -1.64 -19.77
C GLY A 233 17.47 -1.34 -19.24
N GLN A 234 16.66 -0.67 -20.05
CA GLN A 234 15.30 -0.27 -19.67
C GLN A 234 14.24 -1.37 -19.81
N ALA A 235 14.58 -2.51 -20.40
CA ALA A 235 13.70 -3.68 -20.40
C ALA A 235 13.51 -4.25 -18.98
N ILE A 236 14.47 -4.01 -18.08
CA ILE A 236 14.36 -4.35 -16.67
C ILE A 236 13.38 -3.37 -16.01
N PRO A 237 12.33 -3.86 -15.32
CA PRO A 237 11.36 -3.01 -14.64
C PRO A 237 12.04 -1.99 -13.73
N ARG A 238 11.48 -0.77 -13.68
CA ARG A 238 12.07 0.34 -12.92
C ARG A 238 12.27 0.00 -11.45
N ASP A 239 11.30 -0.67 -10.82
CA ASP A 239 11.36 -1.04 -9.39
C ASP A 239 12.44 -2.10 -9.15
N ALA A 240 12.62 -3.03 -10.09
CA ALA A 240 13.66 -4.04 -10.03
C ALA A 240 15.05 -3.42 -10.12
N ARG A 241 15.25 -2.44 -11.02
CA ARG A 241 16.51 -1.69 -11.12
C ARG A 241 16.80 -0.88 -9.86
N LEU A 242 15.77 -0.23 -9.30
CA LEU A 242 15.90 0.47 -8.03
C LEU A 242 16.30 -0.50 -6.92
N PHE A 243 15.59 -1.62 -6.80
CA PHE A 243 15.84 -2.61 -5.77
C PHE A 243 17.23 -3.25 -5.90
N ALA A 244 17.67 -3.62 -7.11
CA ALA A 244 18.99 -4.20 -7.34
C ALA A 244 20.12 -3.25 -6.89
N LEU A 245 19.96 -1.93 -7.10
CA LEU A 245 20.89 -0.93 -6.58
C LEU A 245 20.90 -0.91 -5.05
N VAL A 246 19.72 -0.97 -4.44
CA VAL A 246 19.55 -0.99 -2.99
C VAL A 246 20.13 -2.27 -2.35
N ASP A 247 19.93 -3.42 -2.96
CA ASP A 247 20.45 -4.71 -2.48
C ASP A 247 21.98 -4.74 -2.51
N VAL A 248 22.58 -4.26 -3.61
CA VAL A 248 24.04 -4.08 -3.69
C VAL A 248 24.54 -3.08 -2.66
N PHE A 249 23.83 -1.97 -2.44
CA PHE A 249 24.19 -1.01 -1.40
C PHE A 249 24.19 -1.65 -0.02
N ASP A 250 23.14 -2.37 0.37
CA ASP A 250 23.09 -3.08 1.67
C ASP A 250 24.21 -4.11 1.79
N ALA A 251 24.51 -4.84 0.71
CA ALA A 251 25.58 -5.83 0.66
C ALA A 251 26.97 -5.21 0.89
N LEU A 252 27.18 -3.96 0.48
CA LEU A 252 28.45 -3.24 0.64
C LEU A 252 28.58 -2.58 2.02
N THR A 253 27.47 -2.15 2.63
CA THR A 253 27.47 -1.39 3.90
C THR A 253 27.15 -2.23 5.13
N SER A 254 26.80 -3.50 4.97
CA SER A 254 26.44 -4.39 6.07
C SER A 254 27.52 -5.44 6.35
N PRO A 255 27.79 -5.78 7.62
CA PRO A 255 28.72 -6.86 7.94
C PRO A 255 28.17 -8.19 7.41
N ARG A 256 28.96 -8.93 6.63
CA ARG A 256 28.63 -10.30 6.22
C ARG A 256 29.60 -11.28 6.88
N ALA A 257 29.18 -12.53 7.06
CA ALA A 257 29.99 -13.59 7.66
C ALA A 257 31.40 -13.74 7.04
N TYR A 258 31.58 -13.29 5.79
CA TYR A 258 32.82 -13.38 5.03
C TYR A 258 33.43 -12.02 4.62
N LYS A 259 32.87 -10.88 5.07
CA LYS A 259 33.41 -9.55 4.74
C LYS A 259 33.01 -8.50 5.80
N PRO A 260 33.97 -7.80 6.43
CA PRO A 260 33.66 -6.62 7.22
C PRO A 260 32.99 -5.54 6.34
N ALA A 261 32.05 -4.80 6.92
CA ALA A 261 31.45 -3.65 6.26
C ALA A 261 32.54 -2.63 5.88
N LEU A 262 32.36 -1.96 4.74
CA LEU A 262 33.25 -0.88 4.28
C LEU A 262 33.17 0.36 5.18
#